data_AF-A0A7X6WU44-F1
#
_entry.id   AF-A0A7X6WU44-F1
#
_cell.length_a   1.000
_cell.length_b   1.000
_cell.length_c   1.000
_cell.angle_alpha   90.00
_cell.angle_beta   90.00
_cell.angle_gamma   90.00
#
_symmetry.space_group_name_H-M   'P 1'
#
loop_
_entity.id
_entity.type
_entity.pdbx_description
1 polymer ?
#
loop_
_entity_poly.entity_id
_entity_poly.type
_entity_poly.pdbx_seq_one_letter_code
_entity_poly.pdbx_strand_id
1 'polypeptide(L)'
;MSQMYHPISGKRIHISELDDASSFIDDRLYTPSIWGKFYTDEADQKNRTYGIEIELNTPTRSDRKRIAICKQVLQVLNRNGKHFHIMRDNSVRNGIEIVSEPMTYNYWMSRFDFNKINQLFTDLNLTATIDTGLHIHVGMEHSRRMKELYLQLFSVSYPLWVHLSDRRVLRLQERYVSTEFFYKKPEMKKRYEQTIKSLVKRGSSKVNYQGVVYYEYNFDDRYTGLNFYNEKTVEFRMFAGTDNFLEIMEYLTLVNLITVLADEISISRRNNVYNLDIFVRRTNTELMLEKAVKYLRFVNHHKNSNRIYYNEFMHLDSHWYQIPINQVKRKDFMLDKKIYKEYQMLLERLKANQQFPEAANIRSDINNLLLNNLSEVVRHNGKISAIGLRLSTYPQEYDRSEALKRYVFLRGVNSKLIKRED
;
A
#
# COMPACT_ATOMS: atom_id res chain seq x y z
N MET A 1 -30.35 9.31 -13.87
CA MET A 1 -30.08 8.84 -12.49
C MET A 1 -29.11 9.80 -11.83
N SER A 2 -29.62 10.90 -11.30
CA SER A 2 -28.80 12.05 -10.91
C SER A 2 -28.88 12.37 -9.42
N GLN A 3 -29.51 11.47 -8.64
CA GLN A 3 -29.64 11.62 -7.19
C GLN A 3 -28.55 10.84 -6.46
N MET A 4 -28.06 11.42 -5.37
CA MET A 4 -27.05 10.85 -4.47
C MET A 4 -27.30 11.34 -3.04
N TYR A 5 -26.61 10.77 -2.06
CA TYR A 5 -26.58 11.26 -0.69
C TYR A 5 -25.42 12.25 -0.53
N HIS A 6 -25.73 13.43 -0.01
CA HIS A 6 -24.76 14.49 0.23
C HIS A 6 -23.65 13.99 1.18
N PRO A 7 -22.36 14.13 0.84
CA PRO A 7 -21.25 13.52 1.58
C PRO A 7 -21.14 13.98 3.04
N ILE A 8 -21.47 15.25 3.31
CA ILE A 8 -21.46 15.82 4.67
C ILE A 8 -22.81 15.64 5.38
N SER A 9 -23.89 16.22 4.85
CA SER A 9 -25.20 16.27 5.53
C SER A 9 -26.00 14.95 5.49
N GLY A 10 -25.70 14.05 4.56
CA GLY A 10 -26.45 12.81 4.34
C GLY A 10 -27.84 12.98 3.74
N LYS A 11 -28.25 14.19 3.38
CA LYS A 11 -29.52 14.42 2.68
C LYS A 11 -29.46 13.86 1.26
N ARG A 12 -30.57 13.32 0.78
CA ARG A 12 -30.70 12.91 -0.63
C ARG A 12 -30.88 14.17 -1.48
N ILE A 13 -29.99 14.37 -2.45
CA ILE A 13 -29.90 15.56 -3.30
C ILE A 13 -29.77 15.18 -4.77
N HIS A 14 -30.05 16.14 -5.67
CA HIS A 14 -29.59 16.03 -7.06
C HIS A 14 -28.12 16.45 -7.16
N ILE A 15 -27.33 15.84 -8.06
CA ILE A 15 -25.89 16.14 -8.20
C ILE A 15 -25.59 17.61 -8.50
N SER A 16 -26.49 18.30 -9.22
CA SER A 16 -26.34 19.73 -9.50
C SER A 16 -26.49 20.62 -8.26
N GLU A 17 -27.05 20.09 -7.17
CA GLU A 17 -27.20 20.78 -5.88
C GLU A 17 -25.96 20.58 -4.99
N LEU A 18 -25.05 19.67 -5.35
CA LEU A 18 -23.81 19.46 -4.60
C LEU A 18 -22.88 20.64 -4.83
N ASP A 19 -22.65 21.42 -3.78
CA ASP A 19 -21.73 22.55 -3.80
C ASP A 19 -20.27 22.09 -3.90
N ASP A 20 -19.40 23.02 -4.29
CA ASP A 20 -18.01 22.72 -4.55
C ASP A 20 -17.25 22.34 -3.27
N ALA A 21 -17.53 23.02 -2.14
CA ALA A 21 -16.86 22.80 -0.86
C ALA A 21 -17.20 21.42 -0.26
N SER A 22 -18.43 20.95 -0.46
CA SER A 22 -18.85 19.61 -0.05
C SER A 22 -18.35 18.50 -0.99
N SER A 23 -18.06 18.83 -2.25
CA SER A 23 -17.57 17.85 -3.23
C SER A 23 -16.07 17.62 -3.14
N PHE A 24 -15.30 18.64 -2.76
CA PHE A 24 -13.86 18.58 -2.64
C PHE A 24 -13.45 19.46 -1.45
N ILE A 25 -13.36 18.81 -0.30
CA ILE A 25 -13.14 19.46 0.99
C ILE A 25 -11.64 19.79 1.12
N ASP A 26 -11.29 20.96 1.62
CA ASP A 26 -9.88 21.28 1.90
C ASP A 26 -9.33 20.45 3.07
N ASP A 27 -8.05 20.07 2.94
CA ASP A 27 -7.32 19.21 3.87
C ASP A 27 -7.45 19.70 5.33
N ARG A 28 -7.68 18.76 6.26
CA ARG A 28 -7.81 19.00 7.71
C ARG A 28 -8.95 19.93 8.15
N LEU A 29 -9.84 20.35 7.25
CA LEU A 29 -10.99 21.20 7.61
C LEU A 29 -12.23 20.40 7.99
N TYR A 30 -12.29 19.12 7.64
CA TYR A 30 -13.44 18.27 7.95
C TYR A 30 -13.06 17.07 8.79
N THR A 31 -13.43 17.14 10.05
CA THR A 31 -13.52 15.98 10.94
C THR A 31 -15.00 15.81 11.28
N PRO A 32 -15.67 14.75 10.79
CA PRO A 32 -17.05 14.50 11.15
C PRO A 32 -17.18 14.46 12.68
N SER A 33 -18.08 15.27 13.25
CA SER A 33 -18.43 15.17 14.67
C SER A 33 -19.08 13.82 14.99
N ILE A 34 -19.75 13.24 13.99
CA ILE A 34 -20.36 11.91 14.04
C ILE A 34 -20.09 11.20 12.72
N TRP A 35 -19.51 10.00 12.81
CA TRP A 35 -19.38 9.07 11.70
C TRP A 35 -20.67 8.27 11.49
N GLY A 36 -21.14 8.18 10.25
CA GLY A 36 -22.20 7.27 9.85
C GLY A 36 -21.71 5.84 9.94
N LYS A 37 -22.33 5.01 10.78
CA LYS A 37 -21.97 3.59 10.88
C LYS A 37 -22.98 2.75 10.10
N PHE A 38 -22.50 1.94 9.17
CA PHE A 38 -23.35 1.12 8.30
C PHE A 38 -23.17 -0.37 8.58
N TYR A 39 -24.28 -1.08 8.68
CA TYR A 39 -24.36 -2.49 9.05
C TYR A 39 -25.30 -3.22 8.08
N THR A 40 -24.99 -4.49 7.76
CA THR A 40 -25.87 -5.34 6.93
C THR A 40 -26.91 -6.11 7.71
N ASP A 41 -26.66 -6.37 8.99
CA ASP A 41 -27.57 -7.13 9.85
C ASP A 41 -27.38 -6.70 11.32
N GLU A 42 -28.44 -6.78 12.14
CA GLU A 42 -28.36 -6.46 13.58
C GLU A 42 -27.54 -7.50 14.37
N ALA A 43 -27.27 -8.66 13.75
CA ALA A 43 -26.52 -9.78 14.31
C ALA A 43 -25.02 -9.83 13.94
N ASP A 44 -24.42 -8.77 13.38
CA ASP A 44 -22.95 -8.65 13.26
C ASP A 44 -22.33 -8.49 14.68
N GLN A 45 -22.29 -9.59 15.43
CA GLN A 45 -22.16 -9.71 16.90
C GLN A 45 -20.95 -9.01 17.58
N LYS A 46 -20.07 -8.32 16.85
CA LYS A 46 -18.99 -7.51 17.43
C LYS A 46 -18.98 -6.03 17.01
N ASN A 47 -19.90 -5.58 16.16
CA ASN A 47 -19.95 -4.19 15.68
C ASN A 47 -18.62 -3.68 15.08
N ARG A 48 -17.78 -4.58 14.54
CA ARG A 48 -16.51 -4.19 13.92
C ARG A 48 -16.82 -3.47 12.61
N THR A 49 -16.35 -2.24 12.53
CA THR A 49 -16.50 -1.40 11.35
C THR A 49 -15.12 -1.10 10.79
N TYR A 50 -15.08 -0.93 9.48
CA TYR A 50 -13.89 -0.68 8.69
C TYR A 50 -14.09 0.62 7.92
N GLY A 51 -13.23 1.59 8.20
CA GLY A 51 -13.05 2.79 7.38
C GLY A 51 -11.87 2.61 6.43
N ILE A 52 -11.92 3.23 5.26
CA ILE A 52 -10.84 3.19 4.26
C ILE A 52 -10.51 4.61 3.82
N GLU A 53 -9.21 4.92 3.76
CA GLU A 53 -8.66 6.15 3.19
C GLU A 53 -7.86 5.77 1.93
N ILE A 54 -8.27 6.28 0.77
CA ILE A 54 -7.65 5.97 -0.52
C ILE A 54 -7.04 7.25 -1.09
N GLU A 55 -5.71 7.32 -1.16
CA GLU A 55 -5.00 8.43 -1.78
C GLU A 55 -4.84 8.17 -3.29
N LEU A 56 -5.25 9.13 -4.11
CA LEU A 56 -5.14 9.06 -5.58
C LEU A 56 -4.69 10.40 -6.16
N ASN A 57 -3.99 10.34 -7.28
CA ASN A 57 -3.70 11.51 -8.09
C ASN A 57 -4.76 11.72 -9.17
N THR A 58 -5.19 12.97 -9.32
CA THR A 58 -6.03 13.41 -10.44
C THR A 58 -5.17 13.80 -11.65
N PRO A 59 -5.69 13.72 -12.89
CA PRO A 59 -4.92 14.06 -14.10
C PRO A 59 -4.74 15.58 -14.29
N THR A 60 -5.08 16.41 -13.30
CA THR A 60 -5.10 17.87 -13.45
C THR A 60 -4.82 18.61 -12.14
N ARG A 61 -4.19 19.78 -12.25
CA ARG A 61 -3.95 20.69 -11.13
C ARG A 61 -5.13 21.64 -10.88
N SER A 62 -6.01 21.81 -11.85
CA SER A 62 -7.13 22.77 -11.78
C SER A 62 -8.17 22.29 -10.77
N ASP A 63 -8.39 23.08 -9.71
CA ASP A 63 -9.42 22.79 -8.70
C ASP A 63 -10.80 22.63 -9.31
N ARG A 64 -11.19 23.49 -10.25
CA ARG A 64 -12.48 23.35 -10.97
C ARG A 64 -12.63 21.98 -11.63
N LYS A 65 -11.57 21.46 -12.26
CA LYS A 65 -11.61 20.13 -12.90
C LYS A 65 -11.58 19.01 -11.86
N ARG A 66 -10.82 19.16 -10.77
CA ARG A 66 -10.81 18.21 -9.64
C ARG A 66 -12.17 18.11 -8.97
N ILE A 67 -12.82 19.23 -8.68
CA ILE A 67 -14.20 19.31 -8.19
C ILE A 67 -15.14 18.51 -9.09
N ALA A 68 -15.08 18.71 -10.42
CA ALA A 68 -15.91 17.96 -11.36
C ALA A 68 -15.64 16.44 -11.34
N ILE A 69 -14.39 16.03 -11.14
CA ILE A 69 -14.01 14.61 -10.96
C ILE A 69 -14.59 14.08 -9.64
N CYS A 70 -14.40 14.81 -8.53
CA CYS A 70 -14.89 14.41 -7.21
C CYS A 70 -16.42 14.28 -7.18
N LYS A 71 -17.15 15.19 -7.83
CA LYS A 71 -18.62 15.09 -7.97
C LYS A 71 -19.05 13.78 -8.67
N GLN A 72 -18.35 13.38 -9.73
CA GLN A 72 -18.63 12.13 -10.43
C GLN A 72 -18.31 10.90 -9.59
N VAL A 73 -17.20 10.92 -8.85
CA VAL A 73 -16.83 9.86 -7.91
C VAL A 73 -17.90 9.72 -6.82
N LEU A 74 -18.26 10.82 -6.16
CA LEU A 74 -19.26 10.83 -5.09
C LEU A 74 -20.66 10.43 -5.58
N GLN A 75 -21.03 10.76 -6.81
CA GLN A 75 -22.31 10.33 -7.39
C GLN A 75 -22.44 8.80 -7.41
N VAL A 76 -21.35 8.09 -7.69
CA VAL A 76 -21.33 6.63 -7.70
C VAL A 76 -21.23 6.08 -6.29
N LEU A 77 -20.27 6.58 -5.49
CA LEU A 77 -19.98 6.05 -4.16
C LEU A 77 -21.11 6.31 -3.14
N ASN A 78 -21.78 7.46 -3.25
CA ASN A 78 -22.86 7.84 -2.34
C ASN A 78 -24.26 7.68 -2.96
N ARG A 79 -24.40 6.82 -3.97
CA ARG A 79 -25.70 6.63 -4.63
C ARG A 79 -26.78 6.12 -3.67
N ASN A 80 -26.42 5.20 -2.78
CA ASN A 80 -27.35 4.47 -1.91
C ASN A 80 -27.15 4.76 -0.42
N GLY A 81 -26.33 5.74 -0.07
CA GLY A 81 -26.06 6.13 1.31
C GLY A 81 -24.95 7.17 1.39
N LYS A 82 -24.86 7.88 2.51
CA LYS A 82 -23.75 8.80 2.80
C LYS A 82 -22.53 7.97 3.15
N HIS A 83 -21.81 7.48 2.15
CA HIS A 83 -20.76 6.48 2.35
C HIS A 83 -19.34 7.05 2.34
N PHE A 84 -19.11 8.13 1.62
CA PHE A 84 -17.79 8.71 1.42
C PHE A 84 -17.83 10.23 1.40
N HIS A 85 -16.70 10.82 1.75
CA HIS A 85 -16.35 12.20 1.44
C HIS A 85 -14.99 12.22 0.76
N ILE A 86 -14.65 13.33 0.08
CA ILE A 86 -13.37 13.48 -0.61
C ILE A 86 -12.70 14.75 -0.13
N MET A 87 -11.45 14.61 0.29
CA MET A 87 -10.61 15.71 0.76
C MET A 87 -9.46 15.97 -0.22
N ARG A 88 -8.93 17.19 -0.17
CA ARG A 88 -7.64 17.53 -0.77
C ARG A 88 -6.55 16.82 0.01
N ASP A 89 -5.66 16.15 -0.69
CA ASP A 89 -4.46 15.57 -0.12
C ASP A 89 -3.23 16.31 -0.65
N ASN A 90 -2.53 16.99 0.26
CA ASN A 90 -1.32 17.73 -0.04
C ASN A 90 -0.05 16.88 0.11
N SER A 91 -0.16 15.65 0.60
CA SER A 91 0.95 14.73 0.77
C SER A 91 1.37 14.05 -0.54
N VAL A 92 0.46 14.02 -1.52
CA VAL A 92 0.68 13.53 -2.89
C VAL A 92 0.47 14.65 -3.92
N ARG A 93 0.87 14.43 -5.18
CA ARG A 93 0.99 15.49 -6.20
C ARG A 93 -0.30 16.28 -6.48
N ASN A 94 -1.24 15.70 -7.22
CA ASN A 94 -2.55 16.31 -7.52
C ASN A 94 -3.62 15.55 -6.73
N GLY A 95 -3.36 15.46 -5.43
CA GLY A 95 -3.98 14.51 -4.53
C GLY A 95 -5.44 14.77 -4.25
N ILE A 96 -6.17 13.67 -4.20
CA ILE A 96 -7.44 13.55 -3.50
C ILE A 96 -7.33 12.37 -2.55
N GLU A 97 -7.98 12.48 -1.40
CA GLU A 97 -8.16 11.39 -0.46
C GLU A 97 -9.64 11.07 -0.38
N ILE A 98 -10.00 9.85 -0.76
CA ILE A 98 -11.37 9.33 -0.71
C ILE A 98 -11.50 8.61 0.62
N VAL A 99 -12.31 9.17 1.53
CA VAL A 99 -12.47 8.65 2.89
C VAL A 99 -13.86 8.08 3.07
N SER A 100 -13.93 6.82 3.47
CA SER A 100 -15.19 6.16 3.75
C SER A 100 -15.68 6.46 5.16
N GLU A 101 -17.00 6.46 5.30
CA GLU A 101 -17.65 6.21 6.57
C GLU A 101 -17.37 4.76 7.03
N PRO A 102 -17.37 4.48 8.33
CA PRO A 102 -17.12 3.14 8.87
C PRO A 102 -18.28 2.17 8.56
N MET A 103 -17.96 1.01 7.97
CA MET A 103 -18.96 0.00 7.58
C MET A 103 -18.52 -1.41 8.00
N THR A 104 -19.46 -2.32 8.27
CA THR A 104 -19.08 -3.73 8.51
C THR A 104 -18.53 -4.39 7.25
N TYR A 105 -17.73 -5.44 7.43
CA TYR A 105 -17.17 -6.20 6.30
C TYR A 105 -18.26 -6.69 5.34
N ASN A 106 -19.36 -7.23 5.87
CA ASN A 106 -20.49 -7.70 5.09
C ASN A 106 -21.19 -6.57 4.32
N TYR A 107 -21.27 -5.36 4.91
CA TYR A 107 -21.79 -4.18 4.21
C TYR A 107 -20.91 -3.77 3.03
N TRP A 108 -19.60 -3.74 3.21
CA TRP A 108 -18.66 -3.52 2.11
C TRP A 108 -18.89 -4.50 0.96
N MET A 109 -18.96 -5.80 1.25
CA MET A 109 -19.04 -6.84 0.23
C MET A 109 -20.40 -6.91 -0.50
N SER A 110 -21.47 -6.39 0.11
CA SER A 110 -22.83 -6.53 -0.44
C SER A 110 -23.41 -5.27 -1.09
N ARG A 111 -22.84 -4.08 -0.80
CA ARG A 111 -23.45 -2.79 -1.19
C ARG A 111 -22.78 -2.08 -2.35
N PHE A 112 -21.58 -2.49 -2.73
CA PHE A 112 -20.79 -1.82 -3.77
C PHE A 112 -20.50 -2.73 -4.96
N ASP A 113 -20.58 -2.15 -6.15
CA ASP A 113 -20.10 -2.78 -7.38
C ASP A 113 -18.65 -2.33 -7.63
N PHE A 114 -17.70 -3.13 -7.16
CA PHE A 114 -16.28 -2.81 -7.24
C PHE A 114 -15.76 -2.70 -8.67
N ASN A 115 -16.32 -3.48 -9.60
CA ASN A 115 -15.93 -3.41 -11.02
C ASN A 115 -16.34 -2.07 -11.63
N LYS A 116 -17.54 -1.60 -11.29
CA LYS A 116 -18.01 -0.29 -11.73
C LYS A 116 -17.18 0.86 -11.15
N ILE A 117 -16.75 0.75 -9.88
CA ILE A 117 -15.88 1.76 -9.26
C ILE A 117 -14.50 1.77 -9.95
N ASN A 118 -13.93 0.60 -10.24
CA ASN A 118 -12.68 0.48 -10.99
C ASN A 118 -12.76 1.12 -12.38
N GLN A 119 -13.85 0.86 -13.10
CA GLN A 119 -14.08 1.46 -14.40
C GLN A 119 -14.17 2.98 -14.29
N LEU A 120 -14.89 3.50 -13.29
CA LEU A 120 -14.99 4.94 -13.03
C LEU A 120 -13.61 5.58 -12.77
N PHE A 121 -12.77 4.96 -11.95
CA PHE A 121 -11.42 5.48 -11.68
C PHE A 121 -10.55 5.50 -12.93
N THR A 122 -10.68 4.45 -13.76
CA THR A 122 -10.00 4.36 -15.05
C THR A 122 -10.46 5.46 -16.00
N ASP A 123 -11.76 5.65 -16.16
CA ASP A 123 -12.38 6.63 -17.07
C ASP A 123 -12.01 8.07 -16.66
N LEU A 124 -11.93 8.34 -15.36
CA LEU A 124 -11.54 9.63 -14.81
C LEU A 124 -10.02 9.84 -14.75
N ASN A 125 -9.23 8.86 -15.21
CA ASN A 125 -7.78 8.88 -15.14
C ASN A 125 -7.22 9.13 -13.73
N LEU A 126 -7.91 8.62 -12.69
CA LEU A 126 -7.37 8.59 -11.33
C LEU A 126 -6.27 7.54 -11.22
N THR A 127 -5.13 7.90 -10.65
CA THR A 127 -3.98 7.00 -10.57
C THR A 127 -3.40 6.93 -9.18
N ALA A 128 -3.12 5.72 -8.71
CA ALA A 128 -2.23 5.51 -7.58
C ALA A 128 -0.77 5.47 -8.05
N THR A 129 0.11 6.16 -7.33
CA THR A 129 1.55 6.23 -7.60
C THR A 129 2.36 5.93 -6.35
N ILE A 130 3.69 5.90 -6.45
CA ILE A 130 4.56 5.42 -5.38
C ILE A 130 4.47 6.19 -4.05
N ASP A 131 4.07 7.46 -4.13
CA ASP A 131 3.81 8.36 -3.02
C ASP A 131 2.44 8.15 -2.37
N THR A 132 1.47 7.55 -3.09
CA THR A 132 0.12 7.30 -2.57
C THR A 132 0.05 6.14 -1.58
N GLY A 133 -0.83 6.27 -0.59
CA GLY A 133 -1.16 5.28 0.43
C GLY A 133 -2.58 4.74 0.32
N LEU A 134 -2.79 3.67 1.09
CA LEU A 134 -4.10 3.11 1.38
C LEU A 134 -4.10 2.76 2.86
N HIS A 135 -5.05 3.32 3.61
CA HIS A 135 -5.20 3.03 5.03
C HIS A 135 -6.53 2.32 5.31
N ILE A 136 -6.50 1.37 6.24
CA ILE A 136 -7.69 0.66 6.71
C ILE A 136 -7.80 0.86 8.22
N HIS A 137 -8.94 1.40 8.66
CA HIS A 137 -9.21 1.73 10.05
C HIS A 137 -10.20 0.73 10.61
N VAL A 138 -9.81 0.00 11.66
CA VAL A 138 -10.68 -0.93 12.36
C VAL A 138 -11.24 -0.25 13.60
N GLY A 139 -12.56 -0.06 13.65
CA GLY A 139 -13.25 0.49 14.81
C GLY A 139 -13.23 -0.47 16.00
N MET A 140 -12.46 -0.13 17.03
CA MET A 140 -12.27 -0.93 18.23
C MET A 140 -11.62 -0.14 19.37
N GLU A 141 -12.23 -0.18 20.55
CA GLU A 141 -11.53 0.12 21.81
C GLU A 141 -10.58 -1.03 22.15
N HIS A 142 -9.32 -0.71 22.42
CA HIS A 142 -8.27 -1.71 22.45
C HIS A 142 -7.39 -1.58 23.69
N SER A 143 -7.39 -2.63 24.51
CA SER A 143 -6.49 -2.75 25.66
C SER A 143 -5.03 -2.94 25.23
N ARG A 144 -4.09 -2.74 26.16
CA ARG A 144 -2.67 -3.09 25.95
C ARG A 144 -2.48 -4.54 25.48
N ARG A 145 -3.25 -5.48 26.01
CA ARG A 145 -3.20 -6.89 25.58
C ARG A 145 -3.60 -7.02 24.10
N MET A 146 -4.64 -6.30 23.67
CA MET A 146 -5.08 -6.34 22.27
C MET A 146 -4.01 -5.75 21.35
N LYS A 147 -3.41 -4.62 21.75
CA LYS A 147 -2.26 -4.01 21.05
C LYS A 147 -1.12 -5.02 20.85
N GLU A 148 -0.70 -5.67 21.92
CA GLU A 148 0.37 -6.67 21.90
C GLU A 148 0.01 -7.90 21.05
N LEU A 149 -1.25 -8.35 21.08
CA LEU A 149 -1.73 -9.44 20.24
C LEU A 149 -1.72 -9.08 18.75
N TYR A 150 -2.15 -7.89 18.37
CA TYR A 150 -2.06 -7.41 16.98
C TYR A 150 -0.60 -7.39 16.51
N LEU A 151 0.31 -6.85 17.32
CA LEU A 151 1.74 -6.85 17.01
C LEU A 151 2.31 -8.28 16.89
N GLN A 152 1.83 -9.22 17.71
CA GLN A 152 2.22 -10.62 17.64
C GLN A 152 1.75 -11.28 16.34
N LEU A 153 0.46 -11.17 16.03
CA LEU A 153 -0.12 -11.70 14.80
C LEU A 153 0.54 -11.07 13.58
N PHE A 154 0.79 -9.76 13.61
CA PHE A 154 1.50 -9.03 12.57
C PHE A 154 2.93 -9.55 12.36
N SER A 155 3.68 -9.80 13.44
CA SER A 155 5.04 -10.33 13.34
C SER A 155 5.11 -11.74 12.77
N VAL A 156 4.15 -12.59 13.16
CA VAL A 156 4.03 -13.96 12.64
C VAL A 156 3.69 -13.94 11.15
N SER A 157 2.79 -13.04 10.74
CA SER A 157 2.31 -12.90 9.36
C SER A 157 3.13 -11.92 8.51
N TYR A 158 4.23 -11.39 9.06
CA TYR A 158 5.05 -10.35 8.46
C TYR A 158 5.43 -10.60 6.98
N PRO A 159 5.85 -11.80 6.55
CA PRO A 159 6.13 -12.07 5.13
C PRO A 159 4.96 -11.80 4.18
N LEU A 160 3.71 -12.00 4.63
CA LEU A 160 2.51 -11.71 3.84
C LEU A 160 2.35 -10.20 3.68
N TRP A 161 2.49 -9.44 4.77
CA TRP A 161 2.40 -7.97 4.75
C TRP A 161 3.45 -7.32 3.86
N VAL A 162 4.68 -7.81 3.87
CA VAL A 162 5.71 -7.25 2.98
C VAL A 162 5.37 -7.48 1.51
N HIS A 163 4.84 -8.66 1.18
CA HIS A 163 4.39 -8.94 -0.19
C HIS A 163 3.18 -8.08 -0.57
N LEU A 164 2.16 -8.02 0.28
CA LEU A 164 0.88 -7.36 0.03
C LEU A 164 0.96 -5.83 0.14
N SER A 165 1.87 -5.29 0.94
CA SER A 165 2.07 -3.84 1.02
C SER A 165 2.37 -3.24 -0.35
N ASP A 166 3.01 -4.01 -1.24
CA ASP A 166 3.40 -3.61 -2.58
C ASP A 166 4.15 -2.26 -2.64
N ARG A 167 4.77 -1.88 -1.51
CA ARG A 167 5.63 -0.71 -1.37
C ARG A 167 6.98 -1.04 -2.02
N ARG A 168 7.40 -0.20 -2.97
CA ARG A 168 8.67 -0.36 -3.73
C ARG A 168 9.83 0.46 -3.15
N VAL A 169 9.54 1.41 -2.26
CA VAL A 169 10.53 2.29 -1.59
C VAL A 169 10.84 1.74 -0.21
N LEU A 170 12.11 1.47 0.09
CA LEU A 170 12.50 0.91 1.39
C LEU A 170 12.13 1.86 2.51
N ARG A 171 12.48 3.15 2.44
CA ARG A 171 12.15 4.10 3.52
C ARG A 171 10.66 4.13 3.88
N LEU A 172 9.77 4.09 2.88
CA LEU A 172 8.32 4.04 3.13
C LEU A 172 7.92 2.70 3.74
N GLN A 173 8.55 1.61 3.32
CA GLN A 173 8.29 0.30 3.88
C GLN A 173 8.83 0.15 5.30
N GLU A 174 9.97 0.75 5.61
CA GLU A 174 10.55 0.75 6.95
C GLU A 174 9.68 1.55 7.92
N ARG A 175 9.17 2.69 7.45
CA ARG A 175 8.19 3.53 8.16
C ARG A 175 6.85 2.80 8.36
N TYR A 176 6.20 2.37 7.28
CA TYR A 176 4.80 1.91 7.30
C TYR A 176 4.60 0.40 7.39
N VAL A 177 5.64 -0.42 7.33
CA VAL A 177 5.55 -1.87 7.66
C VAL A 177 6.31 -2.16 8.96
N SER A 178 6.77 -1.11 9.65
CA SER A 178 7.41 -1.13 10.97
C SER A 178 8.54 -2.16 11.10
N THR A 179 9.30 -2.40 10.03
CA THR A 179 10.51 -3.23 10.11
C THR A 179 11.48 -2.68 11.13
N GLU A 180 11.61 -1.36 11.26
CA GLU A 180 12.55 -0.79 12.22
C GLU A 180 12.26 -1.30 13.63
N PHE A 181 10.98 -1.40 13.99
CA PHE A 181 10.60 -1.93 15.29
C PHE A 181 10.83 -3.45 15.40
N PHE A 182 10.37 -4.25 14.42
CA PHE A 182 10.55 -5.70 14.47
C PHE A 182 12.02 -6.13 14.39
N TYR A 183 12.90 -5.30 13.80
CA TYR A 183 14.32 -5.62 13.60
C TYR A 183 15.24 -4.93 14.60
N LYS A 184 14.72 -4.06 15.48
CA LYS A 184 15.48 -3.52 16.64
C LYS A 184 15.95 -4.65 17.57
N LYS A 185 15.14 -5.70 17.73
CA LYS A 185 15.50 -6.87 18.56
C LYS A 185 16.21 -7.95 17.73
N PRO A 186 17.46 -8.33 18.07
CA PRO A 186 18.21 -9.36 17.32
C PRO A 186 17.48 -10.70 17.18
N GLU A 187 16.75 -11.10 18.21
CA GLU A 187 15.96 -12.35 18.22
C GLU A 187 14.85 -12.34 17.17
N MET A 188 14.13 -11.21 17.05
CA MET A 188 13.04 -11.04 16.09
C MET A 188 13.56 -11.01 14.66
N LYS A 189 14.67 -10.29 14.44
CA LYS A 189 15.39 -10.31 13.17
C LYS A 189 15.78 -11.73 12.78
N LYS A 190 16.38 -12.50 13.69
CA LYS A 190 16.78 -13.90 13.45
C LYS A 190 15.58 -14.80 13.11
N ARG A 191 14.47 -14.70 13.85
CA ARG A 191 13.23 -15.47 13.57
C ARG A 191 12.65 -15.12 12.20
N TYR A 192 12.62 -13.83 11.85
CA TYR A 192 12.19 -13.41 10.52
C TYR A 192 13.10 -13.97 9.42
N GLU A 193 14.41 -13.84 9.56
CA GLU A 193 15.37 -14.34 8.57
C GLU A 193 15.23 -15.86 8.38
N GLN A 194 15.02 -16.61 9.47
CA GLN A 194 14.73 -18.04 9.41
C GLN A 194 13.40 -18.32 8.69
N THR A 195 12.37 -17.50 8.94
CA THR A 195 11.08 -17.61 8.26
C THR A 195 11.24 -17.44 6.76
N ILE A 196 11.91 -16.39 6.30
CA ILE A 196 12.17 -16.18 4.86
C ILE A 196 12.97 -17.33 4.26
N LYS A 197 14.03 -17.81 4.93
CA LYS A 197 14.79 -18.99 4.48
C LYS A 197 13.90 -20.22 4.31
N SER A 198 13.04 -20.50 5.30
CA SER A 198 12.13 -21.63 5.25
C SER A 198 11.11 -21.49 4.13
N LEU A 199 10.54 -20.29 3.93
CA LEU A 199 9.60 -20.02 2.85
C LEU A 199 10.23 -20.21 1.47
N VAL A 200 11.42 -19.68 1.24
CA VAL A 200 12.12 -19.86 -0.04
C VAL A 200 12.39 -21.35 -0.29
N LYS A 201 12.91 -22.07 0.72
CA LYS A 201 13.30 -23.49 0.58
C LYS A 201 12.11 -24.45 0.51
N ARG A 202 11.10 -24.26 1.36
CA ARG A 202 10.01 -25.24 1.61
C ARG A 202 8.62 -24.74 1.25
N GLY A 203 8.42 -23.43 1.11
CA GLY A 203 7.09 -22.83 0.91
C GLY A 203 6.26 -22.69 2.19
N SER A 204 6.81 -23.07 3.35
CA SER A 204 6.15 -23.01 4.66
C SER A 204 7.13 -22.60 5.75
N SER A 205 6.63 -22.13 6.91
CA SER A 205 7.45 -21.75 8.05
C SER A 205 6.76 -22.02 9.39
N LYS A 206 7.40 -22.90 10.18
CA LYS A 206 7.03 -23.22 11.56
C LYS A 206 7.95 -22.55 12.60
N VAL A 207 8.66 -21.49 12.21
CA VAL A 207 9.51 -20.72 13.15
C VAL A 207 8.63 -20.20 14.29
N ASN A 208 9.05 -20.46 15.53
CA ASN A 208 8.25 -20.15 16.70
C ASN A 208 8.45 -18.69 17.15
N TYR A 209 7.34 -17.95 17.25
CA TYR A 209 7.20 -16.59 17.76
C TYR A 209 6.57 -16.53 19.16
N GLN A 210 6.48 -17.66 19.87
CA GLN A 210 6.07 -17.68 21.27
C GLN A 210 7.07 -16.89 22.12
N GLY A 211 6.54 -16.24 23.16
CA GLY A 211 7.31 -15.43 24.10
C GLY A 211 7.77 -14.06 23.56
N VAL A 212 7.38 -13.67 22.35
CA VAL A 212 7.70 -12.34 21.84
C VAL A 212 6.86 -11.29 22.58
N VAL A 213 7.54 -10.25 23.05
CA VAL A 213 6.95 -9.12 23.77
C VAL A 213 7.33 -7.78 23.14
N TYR A 214 6.37 -6.84 23.16
CA TYR A 214 6.47 -5.54 22.48
C TYR A 214 6.41 -4.35 23.45
N TYR A 215 6.92 -4.51 24.67
CA TYR A 215 6.85 -3.46 25.71
C TYR A 215 7.54 -2.13 25.33
N GLU A 216 8.47 -2.15 24.38
CA GLU A 216 9.18 -0.98 23.86
C GLU A 216 8.47 -0.34 22.66
N TYR A 217 7.32 -0.87 22.21
CA TYR A 217 6.58 -0.28 21.10
C TYR A 217 5.99 1.05 21.55
N ASN A 218 6.34 2.12 20.84
CA ASN A 218 5.72 3.42 21.07
C ASN A 218 4.33 3.42 20.42
N PHE A 219 3.29 3.25 21.24
CA PHE A 219 1.90 3.32 20.77
C PHE A 219 1.45 4.75 20.43
N ASP A 220 2.25 5.76 20.77
CA ASP A 220 1.95 7.16 20.51
C ASP A 220 2.55 7.66 19.18
N ASP A 221 3.29 6.81 18.46
CA ASP A 221 3.79 7.14 17.13
C ASP A 221 2.72 6.91 16.06
N ARG A 222 2.30 7.99 15.40
CA ARG A 222 1.29 7.98 14.34
C ARG A 222 1.82 7.41 13.01
N TYR A 223 3.13 7.29 12.84
CA TYR A 223 3.76 6.95 11.57
C TYR A 223 4.25 5.51 11.50
N THR A 224 3.57 4.61 12.20
CA THR A 224 3.84 3.17 12.18
C THR A 224 2.88 2.44 11.26
N GLY A 225 3.21 1.21 10.87
CA GLY A 225 2.33 0.38 10.05
C GLY A 225 1.04 -0.01 10.73
N LEU A 226 1.11 -0.24 12.05
CA LEU A 226 -0.06 -0.43 12.90
C LEU A 226 -0.13 0.75 13.87
N ASN A 227 -0.93 1.73 13.53
CA ASN A 227 -1.10 2.93 14.34
C ASN A 227 -2.25 2.73 15.35
N PHE A 228 -1.93 2.97 16.62
CA PHE A 228 -2.82 2.81 17.78
C PHE A 228 -3.08 4.14 18.51
N TYR A 229 -2.68 5.27 17.91
CA TYR A 229 -2.73 6.59 18.53
C TYR A 229 -4.16 6.99 18.93
N ASN A 230 -5.15 6.65 18.10
CA ASN A 230 -6.56 6.86 18.43
C ASN A 230 -7.09 5.66 19.21
N GLU A 231 -7.49 5.87 20.47
CA GLU A 231 -7.95 4.83 21.39
C GLU A 231 -9.11 3.95 20.89
N LYS A 232 -9.88 4.43 19.91
CA LYS A 232 -11.06 3.75 19.37
C LYS A 232 -10.85 3.13 18.00
N THR A 233 -9.64 3.22 17.44
CA THR A 233 -9.35 2.66 16.12
C THR A 233 -7.94 2.09 16.04
N VAL A 234 -7.78 0.99 15.32
CA VAL A 234 -6.47 0.52 14.86
C VAL A 234 -6.35 0.81 13.38
N GLU A 235 -5.32 1.55 12.99
CA GLU A 235 -5.09 1.94 11.61
C GLU A 235 -3.96 1.11 10.98
N PHE A 236 -4.23 0.54 9.82
CA PHE A 236 -3.30 -0.24 9.01
C PHE A 236 -2.77 0.66 7.88
N ARG A 237 -1.53 1.11 8.00
CA ARG A 237 -0.91 2.11 7.09
C ARG A 237 0.05 1.53 6.04
N MET A 238 0.26 0.22 6.06
CA MET A 238 1.31 -0.45 5.28
C MET A 238 1.10 -0.45 3.76
N PHE A 239 -0.15 -0.37 3.29
CA PHE A 239 -0.45 -0.63 1.90
C PHE A 239 -0.06 0.58 1.02
N ALA A 240 0.58 0.29 -0.10
CA ALA A 240 0.75 1.26 -1.17
C ALA A 240 -0.60 1.54 -1.84
N GLY A 241 -0.80 2.78 -2.28
CA GLY A 241 -2.03 3.17 -2.95
C GLY A 241 -2.35 2.29 -4.16
N THR A 242 -3.65 2.15 -4.42
CA THR A 242 -4.17 1.43 -5.57
C THR A 242 -5.44 2.09 -6.08
N ASP A 243 -5.55 2.19 -7.40
CA ASP A 243 -6.75 2.57 -8.13
C ASP A 243 -7.62 1.34 -8.49
N ASN A 244 -7.26 0.16 -7.99
CA ASN A 244 -8.03 -1.07 -8.12
C ASN A 244 -8.75 -1.43 -6.81
N PHE A 245 -10.03 -1.15 -6.74
CA PHE A 245 -10.91 -1.44 -5.62
C PHE A 245 -11.00 -2.94 -5.27
N LEU A 246 -10.81 -3.85 -6.23
CA LEU A 246 -10.73 -5.28 -5.91
C LEU A 246 -9.49 -5.61 -5.06
N GLU A 247 -8.36 -4.95 -5.35
CA GLU A 247 -7.14 -5.06 -4.55
C GLU A 247 -7.36 -4.49 -3.14
N ILE A 248 -8.07 -3.35 -3.03
CA ILE A 248 -8.49 -2.78 -1.74
C ILE A 248 -9.33 -3.78 -0.93
N MET A 249 -10.26 -4.48 -1.57
CA MET A 249 -11.10 -5.47 -0.90
C MET A 249 -10.34 -6.75 -0.51
N GLU A 250 -9.30 -7.15 -1.25
CA GLU A 250 -8.37 -8.20 -0.82
C GLU A 250 -7.65 -7.79 0.49
N TYR A 251 -7.19 -6.55 0.58
CA TYR A 251 -6.56 -6.01 1.79
C TYR A 251 -7.54 -5.90 2.97
N LEU A 252 -8.76 -5.40 2.73
CA LEU A 252 -9.82 -5.35 3.73
C LEU A 252 -10.16 -6.75 4.25
N THR A 253 -10.22 -7.75 3.37
CA THR A 253 -10.48 -9.14 3.74
C THR A 253 -9.40 -9.67 4.67
N LEU A 254 -8.12 -9.44 4.37
CA LEU A 254 -7.03 -9.85 5.26
C LEU A 254 -7.11 -9.16 6.63
N VAL A 255 -7.35 -7.84 6.65
CA VAL A 255 -7.50 -7.07 7.90
C VAL A 255 -8.68 -7.59 8.72
N ASN A 256 -9.81 -7.91 8.08
CA ASN A 256 -10.97 -8.53 8.71
C ASN A 256 -10.62 -9.89 9.32
N LEU A 257 -9.98 -10.79 8.57
CA LEU A 257 -9.59 -12.13 9.05
C LEU A 257 -8.68 -12.06 10.28
N ILE A 258 -7.73 -11.13 10.30
CA ILE A 258 -6.82 -10.94 11.44
C ILE A 258 -7.57 -10.35 12.64
N THR A 259 -8.49 -9.42 12.39
CA THR A 259 -9.32 -8.83 13.45
C THR A 259 -10.21 -9.89 14.10
N VAL A 260 -10.87 -10.72 13.30
CA VAL A 260 -11.69 -11.84 13.80
C VAL A 260 -10.84 -12.82 14.61
N LEU A 261 -9.66 -13.17 14.11
CA LEU A 261 -8.71 -14.04 14.82
C LEU A 261 -8.24 -13.42 16.14
N ALA A 262 -7.89 -12.14 16.14
CA ALA A 262 -7.46 -11.42 17.33
C ALA A 262 -8.58 -11.37 18.38
N ASP A 263 -9.80 -11.07 17.95
CA ASP A 263 -10.97 -11.07 18.82
C ASP A 263 -11.24 -12.46 19.43
N GLU A 264 -11.09 -13.54 18.65
CA GLU A 264 -11.25 -14.92 19.14
C GLU A 264 -10.19 -15.29 20.19
N ILE A 265 -8.91 -14.97 19.93
CA ILE A 265 -7.80 -15.21 20.87
C ILE A 265 -7.95 -14.35 22.14
N SER A 266 -8.44 -13.11 21.98
CA SER A 266 -8.68 -12.20 23.10
C SER A 266 -9.75 -12.75 24.04
N ILE A 267 -10.86 -13.25 23.49
CA ILE A 267 -11.97 -13.84 24.27
C ILE A 267 -11.54 -15.17 24.90
N SER A 268 -10.99 -16.09 24.11
CA SER A 268 -10.59 -17.41 24.60
C SER A 268 -9.39 -17.37 25.56
N ARG A 269 -8.63 -16.28 25.55
CA ARG A 269 -7.35 -16.10 26.26
C ARG A 269 -6.28 -17.14 25.91
N ARG A 270 -6.46 -17.89 24.81
CA ARG A 270 -5.54 -18.94 24.36
C ARG A 270 -4.67 -18.43 23.21
N ASN A 271 -3.42 -18.09 23.52
CA ASN A 271 -2.44 -17.69 22.51
C ASN A 271 -1.88 -18.92 21.79
N ASN A 272 -2.62 -19.41 20.80
CA ASN A 272 -2.29 -20.61 20.02
C ASN A 272 -1.78 -20.29 18.59
N VAL A 273 -1.47 -19.03 18.28
CA VAL A 273 -0.89 -18.61 16.99
C VAL A 273 0.52 -18.06 17.20
N TYR A 274 1.49 -18.92 16.97
CA TYR A 274 2.90 -18.62 17.22
C TYR A 274 3.80 -18.95 16.04
N ASN A 275 3.26 -19.33 14.88
CA ASN A 275 4.02 -19.45 13.64
C ASN A 275 3.11 -19.22 12.43
N LEU A 276 3.74 -19.00 11.28
CA LEU A 276 3.07 -18.61 10.05
C LEU A 276 2.13 -19.70 9.52
N ASP A 277 2.52 -20.97 9.58
CA ASP A 277 1.66 -22.08 9.14
C ASP A 277 0.35 -22.17 9.95
N ILE A 278 0.40 -21.92 11.26
CA ILE A 278 -0.81 -21.87 12.09
C ILE A 278 -1.64 -20.64 11.71
N PHE A 279 -1.01 -19.47 11.60
CA PHE A 279 -1.69 -18.25 11.21
C PHE A 279 -2.46 -18.42 9.89
N VAL A 280 -1.79 -18.96 8.86
CA VAL A 280 -2.35 -19.13 7.53
C VAL A 280 -3.55 -20.06 7.55
N ARG A 281 -3.42 -21.23 8.17
CA ARG A 281 -4.53 -22.18 8.34
C ARG A 281 -5.71 -21.62 9.11
N ARG A 282 -5.46 -20.82 10.15
CA ARG A 282 -6.52 -20.23 10.97
C ARG A 282 -7.23 -19.06 10.29
N THR A 283 -6.58 -18.42 9.32
CA THR A 283 -7.14 -17.31 8.54
C THR A 283 -7.60 -17.74 7.15
N ASN A 284 -7.37 -19.00 6.75
CA ASN A 284 -7.63 -19.50 5.40
C ASN A 284 -6.93 -18.66 4.32
N THR A 285 -5.65 -18.32 4.54
CA THR A 285 -4.85 -17.44 3.68
C THR A 285 -3.76 -18.18 2.88
N GLU A 286 -3.95 -19.48 2.63
CA GLU A 286 -2.99 -20.35 1.92
C GLU A 286 -2.63 -19.79 0.56
N LEU A 287 -3.62 -19.33 -0.21
CA LEU A 287 -3.39 -18.74 -1.52
C LEU A 287 -2.55 -17.45 -1.46
N MET A 288 -2.72 -16.63 -0.41
CA MET A 288 -1.91 -15.43 -0.19
C MET A 288 -0.46 -15.82 0.14
N LEU A 289 -0.27 -16.87 0.94
CA LEU A 289 1.05 -17.43 1.24
C LEU A 289 1.73 -17.94 -0.03
N GLU A 290 1.02 -18.68 -0.88
CA GLU A 290 1.57 -19.18 -2.14
C GLU A 290 2.05 -18.05 -3.07
N LYS A 291 1.25 -16.98 -3.22
CA LYS A 291 1.63 -15.78 -3.97
C LYS A 291 2.90 -15.14 -3.39
N ALA A 292 2.96 -14.98 -2.07
CA ALA A 292 4.13 -14.43 -1.38
C ALA A 292 5.38 -15.30 -1.55
N VAL A 293 5.27 -16.62 -1.39
CA VAL A 293 6.36 -17.59 -1.59
C VAL A 293 6.90 -17.54 -3.02
N LYS A 294 6.00 -17.49 -4.01
CA LYS A 294 6.39 -17.38 -5.43
C LYS A 294 7.18 -16.11 -5.67
N TYR A 295 6.75 -14.98 -5.11
CA TYR A 295 7.47 -13.72 -5.19
C TYR A 295 8.84 -13.77 -4.49
N LEU A 296 8.91 -14.34 -3.28
CA LEU A 296 10.17 -14.52 -2.53
C LEU A 296 11.19 -15.37 -3.31
N ARG A 297 10.77 -16.52 -3.84
CA ARG A 297 11.64 -17.40 -4.65
C ARG A 297 12.13 -16.68 -5.90
N PHE A 298 11.23 -15.99 -6.59
CA PHE A 298 11.57 -15.21 -7.78
C PHE A 298 12.66 -14.17 -7.46
N VAL A 299 12.47 -13.40 -6.40
CA VAL A 299 13.41 -12.36 -5.98
C VAL A 299 14.77 -12.94 -5.58
N ASN A 300 14.80 -14.02 -4.79
CA ASN A 300 16.07 -14.63 -4.35
C ASN A 300 16.83 -15.28 -5.52
N HIS A 301 16.13 -15.90 -6.48
CA HIS A 301 16.75 -16.42 -7.70
C HIS A 301 17.43 -15.31 -8.53
N HIS A 302 16.75 -14.16 -8.73
CA HIS A 302 17.32 -13.04 -9.47
C HIS A 302 18.55 -12.45 -8.75
N LYS A 303 18.53 -12.43 -7.42
CA LYS A 303 19.69 -12.01 -6.63
C LYS A 303 20.89 -12.92 -6.84
N ASN A 304 20.70 -14.24 -6.66
CA ASN A 304 21.77 -15.23 -6.78
C ASN A 304 22.35 -15.29 -8.20
N SER A 305 21.57 -14.88 -9.20
CA SER A 305 22.01 -14.76 -10.60
C SER A 305 22.75 -13.43 -10.90
N ASN A 306 23.07 -12.61 -9.89
CA ASN A 306 23.66 -11.26 -10.02
C ASN A 306 22.86 -10.31 -10.93
N ARG A 307 21.53 -10.49 -11.02
CA ARG A 307 20.64 -9.64 -11.84
C ARG A 307 20.03 -8.49 -11.07
N ILE A 308 20.39 -8.34 -9.80
CA ILE A 308 19.90 -7.29 -8.92
C ILE A 308 21.04 -6.34 -8.58
N TYR A 309 20.83 -5.04 -8.77
CA TYR A 309 21.73 -3.99 -8.30
C TYR A 309 21.04 -3.17 -7.22
N TYR A 310 21.81 -2.66 -6.26
CA TYR A 310 21.27 -1.78 -5.23
C TYR A 310 21.26 -0.33 -5.72
N ASN A 311 20.14 0.35 -5.56
CA ASN A 311 20.00 1.77 -5.86
C ASN A 311 19.84 2.55 -4.56
N GLU A 312 20.82 3.39 -4.24
CA GLU A 312 20.84 4.25 -3.05
C GLU A 312 20.16 5.59 -3.30
N PHE A 313 19.07 5.52 -4.07
CA PHE A 313 18.31 6.69 -4.42
C PHE A 313 17.45 7.14 -3.24
N MET A 314 17.67 8.36 -2.72
CA MET A 314 17.00 8.86 -1.51
C MET A 314 15.46 8.73 -1.51
N HIS A 315 14.84 8.73 -2.71
CA HIS A 315 13.39 8.60 -2.86
C HIS A 315 12.91 7.20 -3.29
N LEU A 316 13.79 6.30 -3.74
CA LEU A 316 13.47 4.92 -4.13
C LEU A 316 14.60 3.96 -3.72
N ASP A 317 15.07 4.06 -2.49
CA ASP A 317 16.11 3.22 -1.93
C ASP A 317 15.64 1.78 -2.01
N SER A 318 16.19 0.98 -2.93
CA SER A 318 15.72 -0.39 -3.16
C SER A 318 16.65 -1.14 -4.10
N HIS A 319 16.49 -2.46 -4.13
CA HIS A 319 17.21 -3.35 -5.04
C HIS A 319 16.43 -3.46 -6.35
N TRP A 320 17.07 -3.21 -7.48
CA TRP A 320 16.39 -3.16 -8.78
C TRP A 320 16.89 -4.26 -9.69
N TYR A 321 16.02 -4.70 -10.60
CA TYR A 321 16.40 -5.58 -11.69
C TYR A 321 15.62 -5.21 -12.95
N GLN A 322 16.22 -5.49 -14.09
CA GLN A 322 15.57 -5.30 -15.38
C GLN A 322 14.51 -6.39 -15.60
N ILE A 323 13.34 -5.99 -16.11
CA ILE A 323 12.25 -6.90 -16.44
C ILE A 323 11.94 -6.88 -17.94
N PRO A 324 11.58 -8.04 -18.53
CA PRO A 324 11.00 -8.08 -19.86
C PRO A 324 9.67 -7.32 -19.92
N ILE A 325 9.38 -6.68 -21.06
CA ILE A 325 8.15 -5.89 -21.27
C ILE A 325 6.84 -6.70 -21.12
N ASN A 326 6.91 -8.02 -21.31
CA ASN A 326 5.76 -8.91 -21.10
C ASN A 326 5.48 -9.19 -19.61
N GLN A 327 6.41 -8.86 -18.72
CA GLN A 327 6.28 -9.02 -17.26
C GLN A 327 6.09 -7.70 -16.50
N VAL A 328 6.03 -6.58 -17.23
CA VAL A 328 5.76 -5.24 -16.67
C VAL A 328 4.39 -5.21 -16.03
N LYS A 329 4.31 -4.55 -14.87
CA LYS A 329 3.12 -4.35 -14.04
C LYS A 329 3.06 -2.91 -13.54
N ARG A 330 1.94 -2.55 -12.92
CA ARG A 330 1.80 -1.31 -12.16
C ARG A 330 2.90 -1.19 -11.09
N LYS A 331 3.37 0.03 -10.82
CA LYS A 331 4.49 0.40 -9.94
C LYS A 331 5.87 -0.11 -10.38
N ASP A 332 5.99 -0.68 -11.58
CA ASP A 332 7.29 -0.84 -12.21
C ASP A 332 7.77 0.51 -12.76
N PHE A 333 9.04 0.60 -13.07
CA PHE A 333 9.65 1.82 -13.57
C PHE A 333 10.13 1.66 -15.00
N MET A 334 10.16 2.78 -15.70
CA MET A 334 10.60 2.89 -17.08
C MET A 334 11.65 4.00 -17.16
N LEU A 335 12.78 3.72 -17.82
CA LEU A 335 13.87 4.66 -18.02
C LEU A 335 14.34 4.62 -19.49
N ASP A 336 14.59 5.77 -20.10
CA ASP A 336 15.07 5.82 -21.49
C ASP A 336 16.41 5.07 -21.59
N LYS A 337 16.61 4.26 -22.64
CA LYS A 337 17.82 3.46 -22.81
C LYS A 337 19.10 4.28 -22.81
N LYS A 338 19.08 5.52 -23.32
CA LYS A 338 20.24 6.42 -23.30
C LYS A 338 20.58 6.82 -21.86
N ILE A 339 19.57 7.22 -21.10
CA ILE A 339 19.71 7.59 -19.69
C ILE A 339 20.10 6.39 -18.83
N TYR A 340 19.59 5.20 -19.14
CA TYR A 340 19.97 3.98 -18.44
C TYR A 340 21.47 3.66 -18.58
N LYS A 341 22.08 3.92 -19.75
CA LYS A 341 23.53 3.76 -19.93
C LYS A 341 24.32 4.72 -19.05
N GLU A 342 23.91 5.99 -18.99
CA GLU A 342 24.52 6.98 -18.11
C GLU A 342 24.41 6.57 -16.63
N TYR A 343 23.24 6.09 -16.23
CA TYR A 343 23.01 5.54 -14.91
C TYR A 343 23.95 4.36 -14.58
N GLN A 344 24.16 3.44 -15.53
CA GLN A 344 25.11 2.33 -15.35
C GLN A 344 26.54 2.82 -15.17
N MET A 345 26.98 3.83 -15.92
CA MET A 345 28.31 4.43 -15.76
C MET A 345 28.49 5.09 -14.38
N LEU A 346 27.46 5.78 -13.87
CA LEU A 346 27.50 6.35 -12.53
C LEU A 346 27.57 5.27 -11.44
N LEU A 347 26.86 4.15 -11.60
CA LEU A 347 26.95 3.01 -10.69
C LEU A 347 28.36 2.39 -10.68
N GLU A 348 28.99 2.25 -11.84
CA GLU A 348 30.38 1.77 -11.94
C GLU A 348 31.36 2.73 -11.25
N ARG A 349 31.20 4.05 -11.46
CA ARG A 349 31.99 5.07 -10.75
C ARG A 349 31.80 5.00 -9.24
N LEU A 350 30.57 4.82 -8.76
CA LEU A 350 30.28 4.68 -7.33
C LEU A 350 30.91 3.41 -6.73
N LYS A 351 30.90 2.30 -7.48
CA LYS A 351 31.58 1.06 -7.06
C LYS A 351 33.08 1.25 -6.96
N ALA A 352 33.68 1.99 -7.90
CA ALA A 352 35.12 2.29 -7.89
C ALA A 352 35.52 3.31 -6.81
N ASN A 353 34.61 4.20 -6.40
CA ASN A 353 34.88 5.30 -5.46
C ASN A 353 33.94 5.24 -4.25
N GLN A 354 34.36 4.52 -3.21
CA GLN A 354 33.60 4.37 -1.95
C GLN A 354 33.99 5.40 -0.88
N GLN A 355 35.04 6.20 -1.11
CA GLN A 355 35.53 7.19 -0.15
C GLN A 355 34.64 8.45 -0.15
N PHE A 356 34.57 9.09 1.02
CA PHE A 356 33.90 10.38 1.19
C PHE A 356 34.90 11.51 0.91
N PRO A 357 34.50 12.60 0.20
CA PRO A 357 33.14 12.98 -0.21
C PRO A 357 32.68 12.48 -1.59
N GLU A 358 33.56 11.86 -2.39
CA GLU A 358 33.30 11.52 -3.79
C GLU A 358 32.09 10.59 -3.95
N ALA A 359 31.98 9.58 -3.09
CA ALA A 359 30.83 8.66 -3.08
C ALA A 359 29.50 9.39 -2.83
N ALA A 360 29.49 10.42 -1.98
CA ALA A 360 28.29 11.20 -1.68
C ALA A 360 27.86 12.06 -2.88
N ASN A 361 28.82 12.65 -3.59
CA ASN A 361 28.55 13.42 -4.80
C ASN A 361 27.98 12.53 -5.92
N ILE A 362 28.59 11.37 -6.17
CA ILE A 362 28.09 10.43 -7.20
C ILE A 362 26.67 9.94 -6.85
N ARG A 363 26.39 9.67 -5.56
CA ARG A 363 25.02 9.35 -5.11
C ARG A 363 24.04 10.49 -5.41
N SER A 364 24.44 11.73 -5.19
CA SER A 364 23.62 12.90 -5.53
C SER A 364 23.34 13.00 -7.03
N ASP A 365 24.36 12.76 -7.88
CA ASP A 365 24.20 12.75 -9.34
C ASP A 365 23.22 11.67 -9.80
N ILE A 366 23.36 10.45 -9.26
CA ILE A 366 22.41 9.35 -9.51
C ILE A 366 20.98 9.75 -9.11
N ASN A 367 20.82 10.37 -7.94
CA ASN A 367 19.50 10.81 -7.46
C ASN A 367 18.86 11.79 -8.42
N ASN A 368 19.62 12.80 -8.86
CA ASN A 368 19.15 13.82 -9.79
C ASN A 368 18.81 13.22 -11.16
N LEU A 369 19.65 12.32 -11.68
CA LEU A 369 19.41 11.64 -12.95
C LEU A 369 18.08 10.86 -12.92
N LEU A 370 17.88 10.06 -11.86
CA LEU A 370 16.67 9.24 -11.73
C LEU A 370 15.42 10.07 -11.45
N LEU A 371 15.48 11.07 -10.57
CA LEU A 371 14.33 11.95 -10.27
C LEU A 371 13.73 12.58 -11.53
N ASN A 372 14.59 12.99 -12.46
CA ASN A 372 14.18 13.76 -13.64
C ASN A 372 13.75 12.86 -14.81
N ASN A 373 14.18 11.61 -14.85
CA ASN A 373 14.01 10.75 -16.02
C ASN A 373 13.19 9.48 -15.77
N LEU A 374 12.97 9.09 -14.51
CA LEU A 374 12.22 7.88 -14.20
C LEU A 374 10.71 8.13 -14.32
N SER A 375 10.04 7.20 -14.98
CA SER A 375 8.58 7.14 -15.03
C SER A 375 8.08 5.88 -14.34
N GLU A 376 7.02 6.00 -13.56
CA GLU A 376 6.30 4.90 -12.94
C GLU A 376 5.20 4.42 -13.88
N VAL A 377 5.13 3.11 -14.11
CA VAL A 377 4.04 2.46 -14.84
C VAL A 377 2.81 2.44 -13.94
N VAL A 378 1.74 3.10 -14.38
CA VAL A 378 0.48 3.18 -13.64
C VAL A 378 -0.58 2.25 -14.20
N ARG A 379 -0.55 1.92 -15.50
CA ARG A 379 -1.48 0.96 -16.11
C ARG A 379 -0.81 0.12 -17.20
N HIS A 380 -1.38 -1.06 -17.41
CA HIS A 380 -0.90 -2.04 -18.38
C HIS A 380 -2.05 -2.86 -18.98
N ASN A 381 -2.82 -2.26 -19.89
CA ASN A 381 -3.97 -2.88 -20.54
C ASN A 381 -3.80 -2.80 -22.06
N GLY A 382 -2.97 -3.68 -22.64
CA GLY A 382 -2.62 -3.64 -24.07
C GLY A 382 -1.58 -2.56 -24.42
N LYS A 383 -1.65 -1.38 -23.79
CA LYS A 383 -0.64 -0.33 -23.80
C LYS A 383 0.04 -0.18 -22.43
N ILE A 384 1.15 0.56 -22.38
CA ILE A 384 1.81 0.95 -21.14
C ILE A 384 1.47 2.41 -20.88
N SER A 385 0.83 2.70 -19.75
CA SER A 385 0.63 4.07 -19.29
C SER A 385 1.62 4.36 -18.17
N ALA A 386 2.39 5.45 -18.30
CA ALA A 386 3.40 5.82 -17.32
C ALA A 386 3.35 7.30 -16.96
N ILE A 387 3.77 7.61 -15.74
CA ILE A 387 3.81 8.96 -15.19
C ILE A 387 5.24 9.25 -14.70
N GLY A 388 5.83 10.37 -15.10
CA GLY A 388 7.11 10.83 -14.57
C GLY A 388 7.02 11.12 -13.07
N LEU A 389 8.07 10.81 -12.29
CA LEU A 389 8.01 10.93 -10.81
C LEU A 389 7.74 12.35 -10.29
N ARG A 390 8.23 13.40 -10.97
CA ARG A 390 8.15 14.80 -10.49
C ARG A 390 7.30 15.76 -11.33
N LEU A 391 7.03 15.43 -12.60
CA LEU A 391 6.64 16.45 -13.59
C LEU A 391 5.14 16.49 -13.91
N SER A 392 4.48 15.33 -13.93
CA SER A 392 3.11 15.20 -14.40
C SER A 392 2.34 14.24 -13.49
N THR A 393 1.03 14.39 -13.39
CA THR A 393 0.13 13.31 -12.94
C THR A 393 -0.75 12.80 -14.08
N TYR A 394 -0.59 13.36 -15.27
CA TYR A 394 -1.26 12.90 -16.48
C TYR A 394 -0.50 11.70 -17.04
N PRO A 395 -1.11 10.51 -17.13
CA PRO A 395 -0.48 9.33 -17.72
C PRO A 395 -0.19 9.54 -19.20
N GLN A 396 1.04 9.23 -19.62
CA GLN A 396 1.41 9.12 -21.03
C GLN A 396 1.26 7.66 -21.45
N GLU A 397 0.62 7.42 -22.59
CA GLU A 397 0.45 6.08 -23.15
C GLU A 397 1.50 5.77 -24.20
N TYR A 398 1.99 4.53 -24.18
CA TYR A 398 2.99 4.02 -25.10
C TYR A 398 2.54 2.67 -25.64
N ASP A 399 2.63 2.50 -26.96
CA ASP A 399 2.51 1.19 -27.57
C ASP A 399 3.68 0.30 -27.14
N ARG A 400 3.41 -0.98 -26.89
CA ARG A 400 4.42 -1.89 -26.30
C ARG A 400 5.66 -2.04 -27.19
N SER A 401 5.46 -2.14 -28.50
CA SER A 401 6.55 -2.26 -29.48
C SER A 401 7.45 -1.02 -29.49
N GLU A 402 6.87 0.17 -29.37
CA GLU A 402 7.60 1.43 -29.33
C GLU A 402 8.33 1.59 -27.99
N ALA A 403 7.62 1.32 -26.89
CA ALA A 403 8.17 1.39 -25.55
C ALA A 403 9.38 0.44 -25.39
N LEU A 404 9.30 -0.77 -25.95
CA LEU A 404 10.40 -1.73 -25.96
C LEU A 404 11.64 -1.22 -26.72
N LYS A 405 11.45 -0.45 -27.80
CA LYS A 405 12.56 0.11 -28.57
C LYS A 405 13.29 1.19 -27.78
N ARG A 406 12.55 2.03 -27.06
CA ARG A 406 13.09 3.24 -26.40
C ARG A 406 13.52 3.04 -24.94
N TYR A 407 12.82 2.20 -24.18
CA TYR A 407 12.96 2.16 -22.73
C TYR A 407 13.50 0.83 -22.19
N VAL A 408 14.08 0.91 -21.00
CA VAL A 408 14.37 -0.20 -20.11
C VAL A 408 13.31 -0.20 -19.00
N PHE A 409 12.82 -1.39 -18.66
CA PHE A 409 11.86 -1.56 -17.57
C PHE A 409 12.56 -2.15 -16.35
N LEU A 410 12.28 -1.59 -15.20
CA LEU A 410 12.96 -1.86 -13.94
C LEU A 410 11.92 -2.15 -12.86
N ARG A 411 12.14 -3.17 -12.04
CA ARG A 411 11.30 -3.40 -10.85
C ARG A 411 12.13 -3.21 -9.58
N GLY A 412 11.60 -2.39 -8.68
CA GLY A 412 12.12 -2.23 -7.32
C GLY A 412 11.75 -3.42 -6.43
N VAL A 413 12.68 -3.82 -5.57
CA VAL A 413 12.56 -4.91 -4.62
C VAL A 413 13.05 -4.45 -3.26
N ASN A 414 12.27 -4.78 -2.24
CA ASN A 414 12.68 -4.61 -0.86
C ASN A 414 13.85 -5.53 -0.50
N SER A 415 14.97 -4.94 -0.08
CA SER A 415 16.16 -5.64 0.44
C SER A 415 15.86 -6.62 1.59
N LYS A 416 14.86 -6.35 2.43
CA LYS A 416 14.44 -7.23 3.55
C LYS A 416 13.79 -8.53 3.07
N LEU A 417 13.38 -8.62 1.80
CA LEU A 417 12.90 -9.86 1.17
C LEU A 417 14.03 -10.69 0.55
N ILE A 418 15.22 -10.11 0.47
CA ILE A 418 16.37 -10.67 -0.21
C ILE A 418 17.35 -11.16 0.85
N LYS A 419 17.57 -12.48 0.98
CA LYS A 419 18.61 -12.96 1.88
C LYS A 419 19.99 -12.91 1.19
N ARG A 420 21.06 -12.59 1.91
CA ARG A 420 22.43 -12.98 1.50
C ARG A 420 22.58 -14.46 1.81
N GLU A 421 22.87 -15.29 0.80
CA GLU A 421 23.53 -16.56 1.09
C GLU A 421 24.90 -16.17 1.66
N ASP A 422 25.17 -16.67 2.86
CA ASP A 422 26.43 -16.42 3.56
C ASP A 422 27.43 -17.44 3.02
#